data_AF-A0A816R486-F1
#
_entry.id   AF-A0A816R486-F1
#
_cell.length_a   1.000
_cell.length_b   1.000
_cell.length_c   1.000
_cell.angle_alpha   90.00
_cell.angle_beta   90.00
_cell.angle_gamma   90.00
#
_symmetry.space_group_name_H-M   'P 1'
#
loop_
_entity.id
_entity.type
_entity.pdbx_description
1 polymer ?
#
loop_
_entity_poly.entity_id
_entity_poly.type
_entity_poly.pdbx_seq_one_letter_code
_entity_poly.pdbx_strand_id
1 'polypeptide(L)'
;MYTTDTLKTISGKLIADFNATEPKQFSKLMKDCLIPMMYLLKRELNLLDFTKFIKQGLMTNRSIPRSSQRMLVDILLKNSEHILARTLVKRLSKRNPLPFFQVSGDSQQLLPYVIHVWDYTKPTILSFGIGPCPGKSSLINSLFLSNFEQSVSSSYFQGTIDIDFGYSFVQARPINIADAHGSMSFDLLGKVNRLFDGFIIHVNTKFLFDNFDLVKQFLASLPNDVYRYLLIRDSTFDENETILGQLPVDDKLFLCQVIDKKADDSEKVVNLLLEKIYRSDTFLIQRRSENDLGSQFQTLFSPECLTKLNAEKQLVDSIKPTLIIGNQNHFPLYNIFAQMCKKRIELSELNFYGSQDKNTMFTTQAALGELEMKLRAHDSNQADCGKAFKTFFNLMNNDSRLINLNILASTLKQELDNVLMNGSHTGDWPYEHRLSMEVHWRNAIVCYDHMSSNEEKEKLVQYYHEMIATGQSFEIIDGDNFYCQSKFLETAMSKMHGKRVLVISVIGPQSSGKSTLLNYMFGTSFDVRDGRCTRGKQYSLYYYYHNF
;
A
#
# COMPACT_ATOMS: atom_id res chain seq x y z
N MET A 1 -15.68 18.12 2.19
CA MET A 1 -14.65 17.45 1.36
C MET A 1 -13.51 18.43 1.23
N TYR A 2 -12.27 18.04 1.53
CA TYR A 2 -11.14 18.95 1.38
C TYR A 2 -10.87 19.18 -0.11
N THR A 3 -11.35 20.31 -0.64
CA THR A 3 -10.91 20.84 -1.92
C THR A 3 -9.54 21.52 -1.74
N THR A 4 -8.89 21.93 -2.84
CA THR A 4 -7.68 22.75 -2.76
C THR A 4 -7.92 24.01 -1.91
N ASP A 5 -9.09 24.63 -2.01
CA ASP A 5 -9.46 25.80 -1.21
C ASP A 5 -9.66 25.46 0.27
N THR A 6 -10.26 24.31 0.57
CA THR A 6 -10.40 23.83 1.95
C THR A 6 -9.04 23.53 2.58
N LEU A 7 -8.12 22.87 1.85
CA LEU A 7 -6.75 22.62 2.32
C LEU A 7 -6.02 23.94 2.57
N LYS A 8 -6.12 24.90 1.64
CA LYS A 8 -5.54 26.24 1.79
C LYS A 8 -6.09 26.95 3.02
N THR A 9 -7.41 26.88 3.26
CA THR A 9 -8.06 27.48 4.43
C THR A 9 -7.56 26.87 5.73
N ILE A 10 -7.45 25.54 5.78
CA ILE A 10 -6.98 24.82 6.97
C ILE A 10 -5.51 25.09 7.23
N SER A 11 -4.65 25.07 6.20
CA SER A 11 -3.26 25.49 6.32
C SER A 11 -3.16 26.94 6.82
N GLY A 12 -3.99 27.85 6.31
CA GLY A 12 -4.05 29.23 6.78
C GLY A 12 -4.38 29.35 8.26
N LYS A 13 -5.37 28.59 8.75
CA LYS A 13 -5.73 28.52 10.17
C LYS A 13 -4.58 27.99 11.03
N LEU A 14 -3.97 26.87 10.64
CA LEU A 14 -2.83 26.29 11.36
C LEU A 14 -1.65 27.26 11.48
N ILE A 15 -1.34 27.99 10.40
CA ILE A 15 -0.27 28.99 10.40
C ILE A 15 -0.64 30.22 11.24
N ALA A 16 -1.90 30.66 11.20
CA ALA A 16 -2.38 31.75 12.04
C ALA A 16 -2.30 31.38 13.53
N ASP A 17 -2.79 30.20 13.92
CA ASP A 17 -2.73 29.69 15.29
C ASP A 17 -1.28 29.57 15.78
N PHE A 18 -0.39 29.04 14.93
CA PHE A 18 1.03 28.95 15.23
C PHE A 18 1.69 30.32 15.43
N ASN A 19 1.33 31.31 14.61
CA ASN A 19 1.86 32.67 14.74
C ASN A 19 1.27 33.43 15.94
N ALA A 20 0.07 33.09 16.38
CA ALA A 20 -0.59 33.69 17.54
C ALA A 20 -0.10 33.13 18.89
N THR A 21 0.58 31.98 18.90
CA THR A 21 1.05 31.32 20.13
C THR A 21 2.44 31.81 20.52
N GLU A 22 2.62 32.32 21.75
CA GLU A 22 3.94 32.62 22.34
C GLU A 22 4.21 31.79 23.61
N PRO A 23 5.38 31.12 23.73
CA PRO A 23 6.44 31.00 22.72
C PRO A 23 5.98 30.14 21.54
N LYS A 24 6.54 30.37 20.35
CA LYS A 24 6.18 29.60 19.14
C LYS A 24 6.48 28.12 19.32
N GLN A 25 5.45 27.27 19.19
CA GLN A 25 5.56 25.82 19.38
C GLN A 25 5.56 25.10 18.03
N PHE A 26 6.75 24.94 17.43
CA PHE A 26 6.86 24.27 16.12
C PHE A 26 6.40 22.80 16.18
N SER A 27 6.70 22.10 17.27
CA SER A 27 6.25 20.72 17.50
C SER A 27 4.72 20.58 17.50
N LYS A 28 4.01 21.56 18.08
CA LYS A 28 2.55 21.60 18.07
C LYS A 28 2.01 21.75 16.65
N LEU A 29 2.55 22.70 15.87
CA LEU A 29 2.18 22.86 14.46
C LEU A 29 2.37 21.56 13.67
N MET A 30 3.51 20.88 13.86
CA MET A 30 3.79 19.61 13.18
C MET A 30 2.78 18.52 13.55
N LYS A 31 2.38 18.44 14.83
CA LYS A 31 1.34 17.52 15.30
C LYS A 31 -0.03 17.84 14.68
N ASP A 32 -0.40 19.11 14.62
CA ASP A 32 -1.69 19.54 14.06
C ASP A 32 -1.75 19.30 12.54
N CYS A 33 -0.59 19.34 11.85
CA CYS A 33 -0.48 18.97 10.44
C CYS A 33 -0.75 17.48 10.16
N LEU A 34 -0.61 16.59 11.15
CA LEU A 34 -0.83 15.15 10.95
C LEU A 34 -2.29 14.83 10.62
N ILE A 35 -3.25 15.62 11.12
CA ILE A 35 -4.68 15.38 10.88
C ILE A 35 -5.05 15.55 9.40
N PRO A 36 -4.77 16.70 8.75
CA PRO A 36 -4.96 16.83 7.30
C PRO A 36 -4.19 15.80 6.49
N MET A 37 -2.98 15.44 6.90
CA MET A 37 -2.19 14.40 6.22
C MET A 37 -2.87 13.03 6.28
N MET A 38 -3.33 12.60 7.46
CA MET A 38 -4.06 11.34 7.60
C MET A 38 -5.32 11.33 6.73
N TYR A 39 -6.03 12.46 6.65
CA TYR A 39 -7.17 12.60 5.75
C TYR A 39 -6.78 12.39 4.28
N LEU A 40 -5.68 13.01 3.82
CA LEU A 40 -5.20 12.86 2.44
C LEU A 40 -4.75 11.42 2.14
N LEU A 41 -4.00 10.79 3.07
CA LEU A 41 -3.53 9.42 2.92
C LEU A 41 -4.68 8.41 2.84
N LYS A 42 -5.71 8.60 3.68
CA LYS A 42 -6.91 7.75 3.66
C LYS A 42 -7.63 7.79 2.30
N ARG A 43 -7.54 8.92 1.59
CA ARG A 43 -8.17 9.13 0.28
C ARG A 43 -7.21 8.93 -0.89
N GLU A 44 -6.00 8.45 -0.62
CA GLU A 44 -4.97 8.21 -1.63
C GLU A 44 -4.70 9.47 -2.46
N LEU A 45 -4.58 10.61 -1.77
CA LEU A 45 -4.25 11.91 -2.35
C LEU A 45 -2.78 12.26 -2.10
N ASN A 46 -2.26 13.17 -2.93
CA ASN A 46 -0.89 13.63 -2.82
C ASN A 46 -0.75 14.58 -1.62
N LEU A 47 0.24 14.34 -0.75
CA LEU A 47 0.51 15.18 0.40
C LEU A 47 0.96 16.59 0.00
N LEU A 48 1.55 16.74 -1.19
CA LEU A 48 1.97 18.02 -1.74
C LEU A 48 0.81 19.02 -1.84
N ASP A 49 -0.43 18.53 -2.00
CA ASP A 49 -1.63 19.37 -2.06
C ASP A 49 -1.88 20.15 -0.77
N PHE A 50 -1.34 19.68 0.35
CA PHE A 50 -1.39 20.35 1.65
C PHE A 50 -0.04 20.97 2.05
N THR A 51 1.05 20.20 1.93
CA THR A 51 2.36 20.60 2.47
C THR A 51 2.92 21.84 1.77
N LYS A 52 2.55 22.08 0.49
CA LYS A 52 2.94 23.31 -0.23
C LYS A 52 2.46 24.58 0.47
N PHE A 53 1.25 24.58 1.03
CA PHE A 53 0.68 25.75 1.70
C PHE A 53 1.34 25.99 3.06
N ILE A 54 1.64 24.93 3.82
CA ILE A 54 2.40 25.02 5.07
C ILE A 54 3.81 25.57 4.80
N LYS A 55 4.50 25.03 3.79
CA LYS A 55 5.83 25.49 3.37
C LYS A 55 5.82 26.97 2.98
N GLN A 56 4.86 27.40 2.18
CA GLN A 56 4.69 28.82 1.81
C GLN A 56 4.40 29.71 3.02
N GLY A 57 3.53 29.28 3.94
CA GLY A 57 3.18 30.04 5.14
C GLY A 57 4.33 30.25 6.11
N LEU A 58 5.28 29.30 6.18
CA LEU A 58 6.45 29.37 7.07
C LEU A 58 7.66 30.07 6.47
N MET A 59 7.72 30.27 5.14
CA MET A 59 8.86 30.91 4.46
C MET A 59 9.15 32.35 4.94
N THR A 60 8.15 33.02 5.51
CA THR A 60 8.26 34.42 5.95
C THR A 60 9.11 34.59 7.21
N ASN A 61 9.37 33.51 7.97
CA ASN A 61 10.06 33.61 9.25
C ASN A 61 11.39 32.86 9.26
N ARG A 62 12.51 33.61 9.26
CA ARG A 62 13.87 33.06 9.20
C ARG A 62 14.30 32.31 10.47
N SER A 63 13.62 32.51 11.61
CA SER A 63 13.95 31.85 12.87
C SER A 63 13.29 30.49 13.04
N ILE A 64 12.50 30.03 12.06
CA ILE A 64 11.69 28.81 12.14
C ILE A 64 12.27 27.76 11.18
N PRO A 65 12.38 26.49 11.61
CA PRO A 65 12.82 25.42 10.72
C PRO A 65 11.97 25.35 9.46
N ARG A 66 12.61 25.14 8.31
CA ARG A 66 11.89 24.94 7.06
C ARG A 66 11.11 23.62 7.13
N SER A 67 9.78 23.70 7.09
CA SER A 67 8.94 22.51 7.02
C SER A 67 9.10 21.81 5.68
N SER A 68 9.16 20.48 5.72
CA SER A 68 9.24 19.66 4.52
C SER A 68 8.22 18.51 4.59
N GLN A 69 7.78 18.03 3.43
CA GLN A 69 6.88 16.87 3.36
C GLN A 69 7.57 15.65 3.96
N ARG A 70 8.86 15.46 3.65
CA ARG A 70 9.67 14.36 4.21
C ARG A 70 9.67 14.37 5.74
N MET A 71 9.88 15.53 6.36
CA MET A 71 9.90 15.66 7.83
C MET A 71 8.57 15.29 8.45
N LEU A 72 7.46 15.72 7.84
CA LEU A 72 6.12 15.36 8.30
C LEU A 72 5.86 13.85 8.20
N VAL A 73 6.29 13.22 7.10
CA VAL A 73 6.19 11.76 6.92
C VAL A 73 7.06 11.03 7.95
N ASP A 74 8.27 11.50 8.21
CA ASP A 74 9.16 10.91 9.22
C ASP A 74 8.55 11.00 10.63
N ILE A 75 8.03 12.17 11.02
CA ILE A 75 7.34 12.35 12.31
C ILE A 75 6.15 11.41 12.40
N LEU A 76 5.34 11.31 11.34
CA LEU A 76 4.18 10.43 11.32
C LEU A 76 4.60 8.96 11.51
N LEU A 77 5.62 8.49 10.79
CA LEU A 77 6.08 7.11 10.86
C LEU A 77 6.76 6.78 12.20
N LYS A 78 7.59 7.68 12.73
CA LYS A 78 8.27 7.50 14.04
C LYS A 78 7.29 7.45 15.22
N ASN A 79 6.16 8.14 15.12
CA ASN A 79 5.12 8.14 16.15
C ASN A 79 4.02 7.10 15.89
N SER A 80 4.17 6.26 14.87
CA SER A 80 3.23 5.19 14.55
C SER A 80 3.69 3.87 15.12
N GLU A 81 2.77 3.13 15.73
CA GLU A 81 3.02 1.72 16.00
C GLU A 81 3.27 0.95 14.70
N HIS A 82 3.95 -0.20 14.79
CA HIS A 82 4.50 -0.94 13.65
C HIS A 82 3.50 -1.16 12.50
N ILE A 83 2.24 -1.45 12.82
CA ILE A 83 1.22 -1.75 11.81
C ILE A 83 0.59 -0.50 11.23
N LEU A 84 0.42 0.52 12.05
CA LEU A 84 0.01 1.82 11.55
C LEU A 84 1.10 2.32 10.59
N ALA A 85 2.38 2.22 10.96
CA ALA A 85 3.50 2.58 10.10
C ALA A 85 3.49 1.79 8.78
N ARG A 86 3.32 0.47 8.82
CA ARG A 86 3.18 -0.37 7.61
C ARG A 86 1.99 0.05 6.73
N THR A 87 0.84 0.28 7.34
CA THR A 87 -0.39 0.72 6.64
C THR A 87 -0.18 2.09 6.00
N LEU A 88 0.44 3.01 6.73
CA LEU A 88 0.77 4.33 6.24
C LEU A 88 1.77 4.26 5.09
N VAL A 89 2.82 3.44 5.16
CA VAL A 89 3.77 3.24 4.06
C VAL A 89 3.06 2.72 2.81
N LYS A 90 2.13 1.76 2.97
CA LYS A 90 1.29 1.26 1.86
C LYS A 90 0.36 2.33 1.26
N ARG A 91 -0.13 3.28 2.05
CA ARG A 91 -0.98 4.38 1.55
C ARG A 91 -0.13 5.49 0.93
N LEU A 92 1.01 5.81 1.53
CA LEU A 92 1.98 6.78 1.06
C LEU A 92 2.52 6.38 -0.33
N SER A 93 2.95 5.12 -0.49
CA SER A 93 3.54 4.60 -1.74
C SER A 93 2.68 4.83 -2.97
N LYS A 94 1.36 4.95 -2.81
CA LYS A 94 0.40 5.11 -3.91
C LYS A 94 0.50 6.45 -4.64
N ARG A 95 0.84 7.53 -3.94
CA ARG A 95 0.84 8.89 -4.51
C ARG A 95 2.01 9.76 -4.07
N ASN A 96 2.88 9.26 -3.21
CA ASN A 96 3.92 10.03 -2.58
C ASN A 96 5.23 9.25 -2.62
N PRO A 97 6.37 9.92 -2.87
CA PRO A 97 7.67 9.34 -2.59
C PRO A 97 7.77 8.95 -1.12
N LEU A 98 8.37 7.78 -0.90
CA LEU A 98 8.59 7.20 0.41
C LEU A 98 10.04 7.38 0.85
N PRO A 99 10.29 7.75 2.12
CA PRO A 99 11.61 7.62 2.71
C PRO A 99 12.09 6.19 2.62
N PHE A 100 13.18 5.96 1.89
CA PHE A 100 13.83 4.67 1.78
C PHE A 100 14.96 4.56 2.79
N PHE A 101 15.90 5.49 2.71
CA PHE A 101 17.09 5.53 3.57
C PHE A 101 17.15 6.87 4.31
N GLN A 102 17.36 6.82 5.63
CA GLN A 102 17.30 7.98 6.51
C GLN A 102 18.56 8.11 7.37
N VAL A 103 18.87 9.33 7.77
CA VAL A 103 19.90 9.61 8.78
C VAL A 103 19.22 9.77 10.14
N SER A 104 19.65 9.00 11.14
CA SER A 104 19.17 9.03 12.52
C SER A 104 20.37 9.12 13.47
N GLY A 105 20.62 10.34 13.98
CA GLY A 105 21.86 10.64 14.71
C GLY A 105 23.08 10.47 13.79
N ASP A 106 24.09 9.74 14.25
CA ASP A 106 25.28 9.40 13.47
C ASP A 106 25.11 8.14 12.60
N SER A 107 23.96 7.47 12.69
CA SER A 107 23.67 6.22 12.00
C SER A 107 22.72 6.43 10.82
N GLN A 108 22.94 5.71 9.73
CA GLN A 108 21.97 5.65 8.64
C GLN A 108 21.11 4.39 8.79
N GLN A 109 19.81 4.53 8.60
CA GLN A 109 18.83 3.45 8.80
C GLN A 109 17.87 3.34 7.61
N LEU A 110 17.62 2.11 7.20
CA LEU A 110 16.61 1.75 6.19
C LEU A 110 15.22 1.80 6.82
N LEU A 111 14.22 2.34 6.11
CA LEU A 111 12.82 2.25 6.53
C LEU A 111 12.30 0.82 6.30
N PRO A 112 12.00 0.03 7.35
CA PRO A 112 11.75 -1.40 7.18
C PRO A 112 10.56 -1.77 6.32
N TYR A 113 9.48 -1.00 6.43
CA TYR A 113 8.21 -1.35 5.80
C TYR A 113 8.20 -1.19 4.28
N VAL A 114 9.23 -0.58 3.69
CA VAL A 114 9.32 -0.37 2.25
C VAL A 114 9.35 -1.72 1.52
N ILE A 115 9.92 -2.77 2.13
CA ILE A 115 9.99 -4.12 1.52
C ILE A 115 8.62 -4.73 1.22
N HIS A 116 7.56 -4.31 1.93
CA HIS A 116 6.21 -4.83 1.73
C HIS A 116 5.45 -4.13 0.61
N VAL A 117 5.95 -2.98 0.17
CA VAL A 117 5.39 -2.22 -0.96
C VAL A 117 6.30 -2.27 -2.19
N TRP A 118 7.50 -2.85 -2.04
CA TRP A 118 8.45 -2.99 -3.13
C TRP A 118 7.95 -4.02 -4.13
N ASP A 119 7.73 -3.56 -5.37
CA ASP A 119 7.36 -4.43 -6.48
C ASP A 119 8.63 -4.99 -7.13
N TYR A 120 9.03 -6.19 -6.69
CA TYR A 120 10.21 -6.90 -7.21
C TYR A 120 10.08 -7.32 -8.68
N THR A 121 8.89 -7.19 -9.29
CA THR A 121 8.69 -7.51 -10.71
C THR A 121 9.15 -6.38 -11.64
N LYS A 122 9.34 -5.17 -11.10
CA LYS A 122 9.72 -3.97 -11.84
C LYS A 122 11.15 -3.54 -11.51
N PRO A 123 11.94 -3.11 -12.52
CA PRO A 123 13.28 -2.59 -12.27
C PRO A 123 13.19 -1.28 -11.47
N THR A 124 14.16 -1.07 -10.59
CA THR A 124 14.30 0.13 -9.76
C THR A 124 15.59 0.86 -10.07
N ILE A 125 15.49 2.13 -10.45
CA ILE A 125 16.62 2.99 -10.81
C ILE A 125 16.89 4.00 -9.69
N LEU A 126 18.15 4.20 -9.30
CA LEU A 126 18.57 5.24 -8.37
C LEU A 126 19.20 6.42 -9.11
N SER A 127 18.68 7.63 -8.89
CA SER A 127 19.32 8.88 -9.30
C SER A 127 20.15 9.47 -8.15
N PHE A 128 21.40 9.85 -8.42
CA PHE A 128 22.24 10.54 -7.44
C PHE A 128 23.25 11.50 -8.08
N GLY A 129 23.71 12.48 -7.31
CA GLY A 129 24.74 13.44 -7.73
C GLY A 129 26.11 13.11 -7.14
N ILE A 130 27.17 13.27 -7.94
CA ILE A 130 28.56 13.32 -7.48
C ILE A 130 28.96 14.80 -7.38
N GLY A 131 29.04 15.31 -6.15
CA GLY A 131 29.21 16.74 -5.90
C GLY A 131 27.91 17.55 -6.10
N PRO A 132 28.00 18.89 -6.10
CA PRO A 132 26.84 19.77 -6.18
C PRO A 132 26.19 19.73 -7.56
N CYS A 133 24.98 19.15 -7.63
CA CYS A 133 24.19 19.04 -8.86
C CYS A 133 22.79 19.66 -8.69
N PRO A 134 22.65 21.00 -8.84
CA PRO A 134 21.34 21.65 -8.74
C PRO A 134 20.39 21.16 -9.85
N GLY A 135 19.09 21.11 -9.53
CA GLY A 135 18.05 20.71 -10.49
C GLY A 135 17.96 19.21 -10.76
N LYS A 136 18.76 18.34 -10.09
CA LYS A 136 18.66 16.88 -10.22
C LYS A 136 17.24 16.36 -9.98
N SER A 137 16.66 16.63 -8.81
CA SER A 137 15.32 16.16 -8.47
C SER A 137 14.24 16.77 -9.37
N SER A 138 14.46 17.98 -9.91
CA SER A 138 13.56 18.60 -10.89
C SER A 138 13.56 17.83 -12.22
N LEU A 139 14.75 17.46 -12.71
CA LEU A 139 14.92 16.62 -13.89
C LEU A 139 14.24 15.25 -13.69
N ILE A 140 14.48 14.56 -12.57
CA ILE A 140 13.86 13.27 -12.28
C ILE A 140 12.32 13.38 -12.21
N ASN A 141 11.81 14.41 -11.54
CA ASN A 141 10.36 14.70 -11.52
C ASN A 141 9.79 14.94 -12.90
N SER A 142 10.51 15.64 -13.78
CA SER A 142 10.07 15.85 -15.17
C SER A 142 10.13 14.57 -16.00
N LEU A 143 11.19 13.78 -15.90
CA LEU A 143 11.41 12.55 -16.68
C LEU A 143 10.36 11.48 -16.38
N PHE A 144 10.10 11.26 -15.10
CA PHE A 144 9.28 10.13 -14.65
C PHE A 144 7.92 10.59 -14.15
N LEU A 145 7.60 11.89 -14.23
CA LEU A 145 6.41 12.49 -13.64
C LEU A 145 6.31 12.16 -12.13
N SER A 146 7.44 12.18 -11.41
CA SER A 146 7.48 11.98 -9.95
C SER A 146 7.30 13.30 -9.19
N ASN A 147 7.18 13.21 -7.86
CA ASN A 147 6.99 14.36 -6.98
C ASN A 147 8.02 14.41 -5.82
N PHE A 148 9.28 14.09 -6.08
CA PHE A 148 10.36 14.20 -5.08
C PHE A 148 10.48 15.65 -4.59
N GLU A 149 10.67 15.79 -3.28
CA GLU A 149 10.80 17.12 -2.68
C GLU A 149 12.12 17.77 -3.08
N GLN A 150 12.04 19.00 -3.58
CA GLN A 150 13.21 19.80 -3.94
C GLN A 150 13.70 20.56 -2.70
N SER A 151 14.84 20.15 -2.16
CA SER A 151 15.43 20.73 -0.94
C SER A 151 16.95 20.81 -1.08
N VAL A 152 17.45 21.96 -1.55
CA VAL A 152 18.90 22.18 -1.74
C VAL A 152 19.61 22.55 -0.43
N SER A 153 18.89 23.00 0.61
CA SER A 153 19.49 23.69 1.76
C SER A 153 19.15 23.14 3.14
N SER A 154 18.48 21.99 3.25
CA SER A 154 18.15 21.40 4.55
C SER A 154 19.13 20.28 4.86
N SER A 155 19.90 20.42 5.94
CA SER A 155 20.83 19.39 6.42
C SER A 155 20.13 18.06 6.68
N TYR A 156 18.84 18.11 7.04
CA TYR A 156 17.98 16.94 7.27
C TYR A 156 17.81 16.04 6.03
N PHE A 157 18.07 16.55 4.82
CA PHE A 157 17.94 15.80 3.58
C PHE A 157 19.26 15.18 3.10
N GLN A 158 20.42 15.60 3.62
CA GLN A 158 21.69 15.11 3.12
C GLN A 158 21.90 13.63 3.48
N GLY A 159 22.37 12.84 2.52
CA GLY A 159 22.64 11.41 2.74
C GLY A 159 21.38 10.55 2.88
N THR A 160 20.26 11.03 2.34
CA THR A 160 18.99 10.32 2.39
C THR A 160 18.54 9.88 1.00
N ILE A 161 17.67 8.87 0.93
CA ILE A 161 17.11 8.37 -0.33
C ILE A 161 15.58 8.29 -0.18
N ASP A 162 14.86 8.78 -1.19
CA ASP A 162 13.43 8.55 -1.36
C ASP A 162 13.17 7.64 -2.57
N ILE A 163 12.08 6.87 -2.52
CA ILE A 163 11.64 6.01 -3.63
C ILE A 163 10.19 6.29 -4.02
N ASP A 164 9.90 6.32 -5.31
CA ASP A 164 8.58 6.47 -5.89
C ASP A 164 8.26 5.24 -6.78
N PHE A 165 7.23 4.50 -6.37
CA PHE A 165 6.75 3.28 -7.04
C PHE A 165 5.86 3.54 -8.27
N GLY A 166 5.60 4.81 -8.62
CA GLY A 166 4.94 5.14 -9.89
C GLY A 166 3.45 4.82 -9.95
N TYR A 167 2.81 4.62 -8.81
CA TYR A 167 1.35 4.45 -8.69
C TYR A 167 0.56 5.77 -8.88
N SER A 168 1.26 6.89 -9.05
CA SER A 168 0.67 8.22 -9.22
C SER A 168 -0.14 8.41 -10.52
N PHE A 169 -0.18 7.42 -11.41
CA PHE A 169 -0.79 7.51 -12.74
C PHE A 169 -1.96 6.55 -12.91
N VAL A 170 -2.84 6.86 -13.86
CA VAL A 170 -3.96 5.97 -14.27
C VAL A 170 -3.45 4.58 -14.65
N GLN A 171 -2.23 4.51 -15.20
CA GLN A 171 -1.48 3.29 -15.44
C GLN A 171 -0.14 3.38 -14.69
N ALA A 172 0.16 2.39 -13.85
CA ALA A 172 1.40 2.37 -13.08
C ALA A 172 2.63 2.35 -14.01
N ARG A 173 3.68 3.11 -13.65
CA ARG A 173 4.94 3.09 -14.41
C ARG A 173 5.52 1.67 -14.45
N PRO A 174 6.19 1.27 -15.54
CA PRO A 174 6.83 -0.05 -15.62
C PRO A 174 8.15 -0.09 -14.84
N ILE A 175 8.62 1.04 -14.32
CA ILE A 175 9.85 1.18 -13.54
C ILE A 175 9.58 1.95 -12.25
N ASN A 176 10.34 1.62 -11.21
CA ASN A 176 10.43 2.39 -9.97
C ASN A 176 11.63 3.34 -10.04
N ILE A 177 11.52 4.50 -9.41
CA ILE A 177 12.59 5.50 -9.40
C ILE A 177 12.89 5.92 -7.97
N ALA A 178 14.17 6.07 -7.64
CA ALA A 178 14.63 6.57 -6.37
C ALA A 178 15.52 7.80 -6.58
N ASP A 179 15.50 8.72 -5.62
CA ASP A 179 16.27 9.95 -5.63
C ASP A 179 17.10 10.08 -4.35
N ALA A 180 18.42 10.15 -4.49
CA ALA A 180 19.33 10.44 -3.39
C ALA A 180 19.47 11.95 -3.19
N HIS A 181 19.24 12.42 -1.98
CA HIS A 181 19.28 13.85 -1.65
C HIS A 181 20.67 14.28 -1.15
N GLY A 182 21.13 15.42 -1.68
CA GLY A 182 22.50 15.89 -1.47
C GLY A 182 23.53 15.16 -2.35
N SER A 183 24.80 15.26 -1.98
CA SER A 183 25.89 14.55 -2.65
C SER A 183 25.95 13.10 -2.15
N MET A 184 26.11 12.15 -3.06
CA MET A 184 26.31 10.75 -2.70
C MET A 184 27.66 10.56 -1.99
N SER A 185 27.65 9.82 -0.89
CA SER A 185 28.87 9.41 -0.16
C SER A 185 29.22 7.96 -0.49
N PHE A 186 30.51 7.58 -0.42
CA PHE A 186 30.93 6.18 -0.59
C PHE A 186 30.29 5.21 0.41
N ASP A 187 30.12 5.62 1.66
CA ASP A 187 29.47 4.80 2.69
C ASP A 187 28.02 4.45 2.32
N LEU A 188 27.21 5.48 1.99
CA LEU A 188 25.85 5.28 1.52
C LEU A 188 25.78 4.44 0.23
N LEU A 189 26.64 4.74 -0.75
CA LEU A 189 26.65 4.01 -2.01
C LEU A 189 26.99 2.53 -1.81
N GLY A 190 27.99 2.23 -0.98
CA GLY A 190 28.38 0.86 -0.64
C GLY A 190 27.26 0.05 0.01
N LYS A 191 26.38 0.69 0.78
CA LYS A 191 25.21 0.03 1.40
C LYS A 191 24.09 -0.28 0.40
N VAL A 192 23.93 0.53 -0.64
CA VAL A 192 22.74 0.48 -1.51
C VAL A 192 23.03 0.07 -2.96
N ASN A 193 24.29 0.00 -3.38
CA ASN A 193 24.66 -0.30 -4.77
C ASN A 193 24.16 -1.68 -5.27
N ARG A 194 23.84 -2.60 -4.36
CA ARG A 194 23.25 -3.92 -4.65
C ARG A 194 21.72 -3.96 -4.57
N LEU A 195 21.04 -2.85 -4.34
CA LEU A 195 19.57 -2.82 -4.23
C LEU A 195 18.87 -2.33 -5.51
N PHE A 196 19.61 -1.71 -6.43
CA PHE A 196 19.06 -1.08 -7.62
C PHE A 196 19.52 -1.81 -8.88
N ASP A 197 18.65 -1.84 -9.88
CA ASP A 197 18.91 -2.43 -11.20
C ASP A 197 19.65 -1.46 -12.12
N GLY A 198 19.64 -0.16 -11.79
CA GLY A 198 20.29 0.88 -12.58
C GLY A 198 20.54 2.18 -11.83
N PHE A 199 21.43 2.99 -12.39
CA PHE A 199 21.88 4.26 -11.82
C PHE A 199 21.84 5.39 -12.86
N ILE A 200 21.24 6.51 -12.50
CA ILE A 200 21.34 7.78 -13.22
C ILE A 200 22.25 8.70 -12.40
N ILE A 201 23.43 8.97 -12.94
CA ILE A 201 24.53 9.60 -12.21
C ILE A 201 24.69 11.01 -12.73
N HIS A 202 24.52 12.00 -11.88
CA HIS A 202 24.62 13.40 -12.26
C HIS A 202 25.96 13.96 -11.81
N VAL A 203 26.67 14.65 -12.70
CA VAL A 203 27.88 15.40 -12.36
C VAL A 203 27.88 16.71 -13.14
N ASN A 204 28.22 17.81 -12.48
CA ASN A 204 28.42 19.09 -13.16
C ASN A 204 29.78 19.07 -13.89
N THR A 205 29.83 19.61 -15.11
CA THR A 205 31.04 19.62 -15.96
C THR A 205 32.24 20.22 -15.25
N LYS A 206 32.08 21.36 -14.57
CA LYS A 206 33.18 21.98 -13.82
C LYS A 206 33.67 21.06 -12.69
N PHE A 207 32.75 20.51 -11.90
CA PHE A 207 33.11 19.61 -10.80
C PHE A 207 33.81 18.33 -11.30
N LEU A 208 33.35 17.79 -12.43
CA LEU A 208 33.93 16.60 -13.07
C LEU A 208 35.40 16.80 -13.40
N PHE A 209 35.75 17.91 -14.06
CA PHE A 209 37.14 18.17 -14.44
C PHE A 209 38.01 18.54 -13.25
N ASP A 210 37.47 19.28 -12.27
CA ASP A 210 38.19 19.64 -11.05
C ASP A 210 38.46 18.41 -10.13
N ASN A 211 37.63 17.36 -10.23
CA ASN A 211 37.65 16.18 -9.33
C ASN A 211 37.59 14.85 -10.08
N PHE A 212 38.29 14.75 -11.21
CA PHE A 212 38.16 13.62 -12.14
C PHE A 212 38.38 12.24 -11.47
N ASP A 213 39.43 12.10 -10.66
CA ASP A 213 39.76 10.84 -9.98
C ASP A 213 38.68 10.44 -8.97
N LEU A 214 38.10 11.40 -8.26
CA LEU A 214 36.99 11.15 -7.34
C LEU A 214 35.78 10.61 -8.09
N VAL A 215 35.40 11.24 -9.20
CA VAL A 215 34.28 10.78 -10.03
C VAL A 215 34.58 9.38 -10.56
N LYS A 216 35.78 9.13 -11.08
CA LYS A 216 36.21 7.82 -11.57
C LYS A 216 36.09 6.74 -10.50
N GLN A 217 36.48 7.02 -9.26
CA GLN A 217 36.33 6.10 -8.12
C GLN A 217 34.86 5.79 -7.80
N PHE A 218 33.98 6.80 -7.80
CA PHE A 218 32.54 6.59 -7.63
C PHE A 218 31.98 5.65 -8.70
N LEU A 219 32.31 5.92 -9.98
CA LEU A 219 31.83 5.10 -11.09
C LEU A 219 32.37 3.66 -11.03
N ALA A 220 33.62 3.48 -10.61
CA ALA A 220 34.23 2.16 -10.45
C ALA A 220 33.63 1.33 -9.29
N SER A 221 33.02 1.99 -8.31
CA SER A 221 32.35 1.32 -7.17
C SER A 221 30.98 0.73 -7.50
N LEU A 222 30.43 1.07 -8.67
CA LEU A 222 29.15 0.57 -9.13
C LEU A 222 29.29 -0.83 -9.73
N PRO A 223 28.30 -1.72 -9.55
CA PRO A 223 28.31 -3.03 -10.19
C PRO A 223 28.39 -2.90 -11.72
N ASN A 224 28.94 -3.92 -12.39
CA ASN A 224 29.02 -3.95 -13.86
C ASN A 224 27.77 -4.56 -14.50
N ASP A 225 26.97 -5.28 -13.71
CA ASP A 225 25.73 -5.98 -14.07
C ASP A 225 24.48 -5.10 -13.89
N VAL A 226 24.61 -3.78 -14.00
CA VAL A 226 23.52 -2.81 -13.81
C VAL A 226 23.60 -1.69 -14.85
N TYR A 227 22.48 -1.02 -15.11
CA TYR A 227 22.49 0.16 -15.96
C TYR A 227 23.27 1.30 -15.29
N ARG A 228 24.12 2.00 -16.05
CA ARG A 228 24.91 3.14 -15.56
C ARG A 228 24.85 4.26 -16.58
N TYR A 229 23.98 5.24 -16.35
CA TYR A 229 23.83 6.41 -17.22
C TYR A 229 24.51 7.61 -16.56
N LEU A 230 25.62 8.07 -17.13
CA LEU A 230 26.31 9.28 -16.66
C LEU A 230 25.76 10.51 -17.38
N LEU A 231 25.10 11.39 -16.65
CA LEU A 231 24.61 12.68 -17.10
C LEU A 231 25.61 13.77 -16.72
N ILE A 232 26.34 14.29 -17.71
CA ILE A 232 27.26 15.42 -17.57
C ILE A 232 26.47 16.71 -17.77
N ARG A 233 26.42 17.56 -16.73
CA ARG A 233 25.50 18.71 -16.60
C ARG A 233 26.23 20.03 -16.78
N ASP A 234 25.54 20.99 -17.39
CA ASP A 234 26.10 22.32 -17.75
C ASP A 234 27.29 22.18 -18.72
N SER A 235 27.13 21.24 -19.65
CA SER A 235 28.12 20.84 -20.63
C SER A 235 28.20 21.83 -21.79
N THR A 236 29.41 22.03 -22.32
CA THR A 236 29.64 22.69 -23.61
C THR A 236 30.03 21.64 -24.64
N PHE A 237 29.61 21.77 -25.91
CA PHE A 237 29.85 20.77 -26.96
C PHE A 237 31.35 20.47 -27.23
N ASP A 238 32.29 21.29 -26.77
CA ASP A 238 33.75 21.10 -26.89
C ASP A 238 34.38 20.42 -25.65
N GLU A 239 33.77 19.35 -25.15
CA GLU A 239 34.35 18.58 -24.04
C GLU A 239 35.36 17.53 -24.52
N ASN A 240 36.53 17.47 -23.85
CA ASN A 240 37.65 16.57 -24.18
C ASN A 240 37.22 15.08 -24.14
N GLU A 241 36.77 14.54 -25.27
CA GLU A 241 36.34 13.14 -25.42
C GLU A 241 37.41 12.14 -24.94
N THR A 242 38.70 12.46 -25.10
CA THR A 242 39.82 11.61 -24.69
C THR A 242 39.90 11.42 -23.17
N ILE A 243 39.58 12.44 -22.38
CA ILE A 243 39.58 12.36 -20.91
C ILE A 243 38.34 11.59 -20.45
N LEU A 244 37.20 11.88 -21.04
CA LEU A 244 35.93 11.22 -20.73
C LEU A 244 35.95 9.72 -21.07
N GLY A 245 36.72 9.31 -22.08
CA GLY A 245 36.96 7.90 -22.42
C GLY A 245 37.56 7.07 -21.28
N GLN A 246 38.21 7.69 -20.29
CA GLN A 246 38.83 6.98 -19.16
C GLN A 246 37.84 6.66 -18.02
N LEU A 247 36.61 7.18 -18.08
CA LEU A 247 35.57 6.90 -17.09
C LEU A 247 34.97 5.51 -17.35
N PRO A 248 34.80 4.66 -16.31
CA PRO A 248 34.36 3.27 -16.44
C PRO A 248 32.84 3.13 -16.64
N VAL A 249 32.27 3.96 -17.52
CA VAL A 249 30.86 3.97 -17.91
C VAL A 249 30.77 4.24 -19.40
N ASP A 250 30.06 3.39 -20.11
CA ASP A 250 29.91 3.48 -21.56
C ASP A 250 28.84 4.50 -21.96
N ASP A 251 27.71 4.50 -21.25
CA ASP A 251 26.60 5.42 -21.54
C ASP A 251 26.78 6.80 -20.89
N LYS A 252 27.43 7.69 -21.65
CA LYS A 252 27.64 9.11 -21.30
C LYS A 252 26.67 9.98 -22.10
N LEU A 253 25.93 10.86 -21.41
CA LEU A 253 24.97 11.76 -22.01
C LEU A 253 25.24 13.19 -21.52
N PHE A 254 25.28 14.14 -22.45
CA PHE A 254 25.65 15.53 -22.20
C PHE A 254 24.40 16.41 -22.17
N LEU A 255 24.21 17.17 -21.09
CA LEU A 255 23.08 18.07 -20.89
C LEU A 255 23.59 19.51 -20.77
N CYS A 256 23.41 20.28 -21.84
CA CYS A 256 24.00 21.60 -21.99
C CYS A 256 23.38 22.66 -21.07
N GLN A 257 22.11 22.53 -20.66
CA GLN A 257 21.45 23.47 -19.75
C GLN A 257 20.43 22.77 -18.82
N VAL A 258 20.29 23.32 -17.61
CA VAL A 258 19.24 22.94 -16.66
C VAL A 258 17.86 23.15 -17.31
N ILE A 259 16.96 22.21 -17.09
CA ILE A 259 15.66 21.97 -17.73
C ILE A 259 14.59 23.08 -17.54
N ASP A 260 15.00 24.29 -17.15
CA ASP A 260 14.09 25.43 -17.05
C ASP A 260 14.14 26.38 -18.26
N LYS A 261 14.92 26.07 -19.32
CA LYS A 261 14.88 26.84 -20.56
C LYS A 261 14.76 25.93 -21.78
N LYS A 262 13.68 26.15 -22.54
CA LYS A 262 13.29 25.50 -23.79
C LYS A 262 14.41 25.57 -24.85
N ALA A 263 15.36 24.64 -24.80
CA ALA A 263 16.34 24.43 -25.86
C ALA A 263 16.17 23.01 -26.40
N ASP A 264 15.92 22.89 -27.71
CA ASP A 264 15.57 21.64 -28.41
C ASP A 264 16.56 20.49 -28.16
N ASP A 265 17.83 20.79 -27.88
CA ASP A 265 18.86 19.76 -27.67
C ASP A 265 18.77 19.07 -26.30
N SER A 266 18.23 19.74 -25.27
CA SER A 266 17.98 19.09 -23.97
C SER A 266 16.84 18.07 -24.07
N GLU A 267 15.85 18.35 -24.90
CA GLU A 267 14.72 17.44 -25.15
C GLU A 267 15.15 16.17 -25.87
N LYS A 268 16.06 16.27 -26.85
CA LYS A 268 16.64 15.10 -27.54
C LYS A 268 17.37 14.17 -26.58
N VAL A 269 18.20 14.71 -25.69
CA VAL A 269 18.98 13.90 -24.73
C VAL A 269 18.06 13.28 -23.68
N VAL A 270 17.05 14.01 -23.24
CA VAL A 270 15.99 13.48 -22.36
C VAL A 270 15.24 12.33 -23.03
N ASN A 271 14.82 12.51 -24.29
CA ASN A 271 14.13 11.47 -25.05
C ASN A 271 15.02 10.25 -25.30
N LEU A 272 16.31 10.45 -25.59
CA LEU A 272 17.29 9.37 -25.72
C LEU A 272 17.48 8.61 -24.39
N LEU A 273 17.53 9.31 -23.25
CA LEU A 273 17.60 8.67 -21.94
C LEU A 273 16.33 7.83 -21.68
N LEU A 274 15.15 8.39 -21.92
CA LEU A 274 13.88 7.67 -21.78
C LEU A 274 13.81 6.48 -22.73
N GLU A 275 14.29 6.63 -23.97
CA GLU A 275 14.40 5.54 -24.93
C GLU A 275 15.34 4.46 -24.43
N LYS A 276 16.53 4.80 -23.92
CA LYS A 276 17.45 3.80 -23.34
C LYS A 276 16.87 3.08 -22.12
N ILE A 277 16.06 3.78 -21.31
CA ILE A 277 15.42 3.23 -20.13
C ILE A 277 14.19 2.36 -20.49
N TYR A 278 13.41 2.74 -21.51
CA TYR A 278 12.14 2.07 -21.86
C TYR A 278 12.21 1.16 -23.10
N ARG A 279 13.01 1.50 -24.11
CA ARG A 279 13.29 0.70 -25.32
C ARG A 279 14.66 0.03 -25.19
N SER A 280 14.66 -1.16 -24.63
CA SER A 280 15.56 -2.20 -25.09
C SER A 280 14.77 -3.50 -25.12
N ASP A 281 14.73 -4.16 -26.28
CA ASP A 281 14.09 -5.47 -26.50
C ASP A 281 14.81 -6.62 -25.75
N THR A 282 15.51 -6.28 -24.66
CA THR A 282 16.43 -7.10 -23.89
C THR A 282 16.34 -6.70 -22.41
N PHE A 283 15.32 -7.19 -21.69
CA PHE A 283 15.35 -7.31 -20.21
C PHE A 283 16.40 -8.36 -19.77
N LEU A 284 17.60 -8.34 -20.36
CA LEU A 284 18.67 -9.34 -20.25
C LEU A 284 19.90 -8.85 -19.48
N ILE A 285 19.77 -7.76 -18.71
CA ILE A 285 20.62 -7.58 -17.52
C ILE A 285 19.84 -8.19 -16.36
N GLN A 286 20.45 -9.14 -15.65
CA GLN A 286 19.78 -10.00 -14.67
C GLN A 286 18.98 -9.16 -13.67
N ARG A 287 17.65 -9.16 -13.81
CA ARG A 287 16.78 -8.70 -12.73
C ARG A 287 17.20 -9.45 -11.49
N ARG A 288 17.49 -8.73 -10.42
CA ARG A 288 17.83 -9.39 -9.16
C ARG A 288 16.63 -10.22 -8.74
N SER A 289 16.88 -11.49 -8.41
CA SER A 289 15.80 -12.34 -7.91
C SER A 289 15.28 -11.77 -6.58
N GLU A 290 14.01 -12.03 -6.27
CA GLU A 290 13.42 -11.67 -4.97
C GLU A 290 14.25 -12.22 -3.80
N ASN A 291 14.85 -13.40 -3.97
CA ASN A 291 15.74 -14.01 -2.99
C ASN A 291 17.04 -13.22 -2.81
N ASP A 292 17.66 -12.74 -3.89
CA ASP A 292 18.87 -11.91 -3.83
C ASP A 292 18.56 -10.57 -3.15
N LEU A 293 17.57 -9.83 -3.64
CA LEU A 293 17.11 -8.58 -3.03
C LEU A 293 16.73 -8.75 -1.57
N GLY A 294 15.96 -9.80 -1.24
CA GLY A 294 15.59 -10.14 0.13
C GLY A 294 16.79 -10.37 1.03
N SER A 295 17.82 -11.07 0.56
CA SER A 295 19.07 -11.28 1.31
C SER A 295 19.84 -9.97 1.52
N GLN A 296 19.94 -9.12 0.49
CA GLN A 296 20.59 -7.81 0.60
C GLN A 296 19.86 -6.91 1.60
N PHE A 297 18.51 -6.88 1.55
CA PHE A 297 17.71 -6.15 2.52
C PHE A 297 17.95 -6.60 3.95
N GLN A 298 18.10 -7.91 4.18
CA GLN A 298 18.38 -8.43 5.53
C GLN A 298 19.69 -7.90 6.11
N THR A 299 20.71 -7.65 5.28
CA THR A 299 21.98 -7.06 5.74
C THR A 299 21.84 -5.63 6.26
N LEU A 300 20.79 -4.92 5.85
CA LEU A 300 20.54 -3.53 6.20
C LEU A 300 19.63 -3.36 7.42
N PHE A 301 19.00 -4.44 7.89
CA PHE A 301 18.09 -4.40 9.02
C PHE A 301 18.78 -4.66 10.35
N SER A 302 18.29 -4.00 11.40
CA SER A 302 18.67 -4.34 12.76
C SER A 302 18.16 -5.75 13.12
N PRO A 303 18.84 -6.49 14.03
CA PRO A 303 18.40 -7.81 14.48
C PRO A 303 16.96 -7.82 15.04
N GLU A 304 16.57 -6.74 15.72
CA GLU A 304 15.21 -6.58 16.24
C GLU A 304 14.17 -6.50 15.11
N CYS A 305 14.48 -5.74 14.05
CA CYS A 305 13.62 -5.60 12.89
C CYS A 305 13.45 -6.93 12.13
N LEU A 306 14.55 -7.66 11.93
CA LEU A 306 14.53 -8.98 11.30
C LEU A 306 13.65 -9.96 12.07
N THR A 307 13.74 -9.94 13.40
CA THR A 307 12.93 -10.79 14.27
C THR A 307 11.44 -10.54 14.06
N LYS A 308 11.03 -9.26 13.98
CA LYS A 308 9.64 -8.86 13.72
C LYS A 308 9.15 -9.30 12.34
N LEU A 309 9.94 -9.07 11.29
CA LEU A 309 9.61 -9.48 9.93
C LEU A 309 9.49 -11.00 9.79
N ASN A 310 10.39 -11.75 10.43
CA ASN A 310 10.36 -13.21 10.45
C ASN A 310 9.13 -13.73 11.20
N ALA A 311 8.72 -13.10 12.30
CA ALA A 311 7.50 -13.46 13.02
C ALA A 311 6.25 -13.27 12.14
N GLU A 312 6.18 -12.19 11.35
CA GLU A 312 5.08 -12.01 10.40
C GLU A 312 5.07 -13.08 9.30
N LYS A 313 6.25 -13.41 8.74
CA LYS A 313 6.37 -14.45 7.72
C LYS A 313 5.96 -15.82 8.27
N GLN A 314 6.43 -16.17 9.48
CA GLN A 314 6.03 -17.39 10.17
C GLN A 314 4.52 -17.47 10.42
N LEU A 315 3.88 -16.35 10.80
CA LEU A 315 2.44 -16.30 10.95
C LEU A 315 1.73 -16.64 9.64
N VAL A 316 2.13 -16.02 8.54
CA VAL A 316 1.57 -16.27 7.21
C VAL A 316 1.76 -17.73 6.80
N ASP A 317 2.98 -18.25 6.92
CA ASP A 317 3.32 -19.63 6.56
C ASP A 317 2.51 -20.64 7.37
N SER A 318 2.24 -20.36 8.65
CA SER A 318 1.48 -21.24 9.53
C SER A 318 -0.01 -21.35 9.16
N ILE A 319 -0.63 -20.26 8.67
CA ILE A 319 -2.06 -20.23 8.37
C ILE A 319 -2.38 -20.55 6.91
N LYS A 320 -1.42 -20.35 5.99
CA LYS A 320 -1.58 -20.51 4.54
C LYS A 320 -2.17 -21.87 4.13
N PRO A 321 -1.71 -23.04 4.64
CA PRO A 321 -2.30 -24.33 4.25
C PRO A 321 -3.77 -24.49 4.64
N THR A 322 -4.23 -23.77 5.67
CA THR A 322 -5.58 -23.95 6.24
C THR A 322 -6.56 -22.89 5.72
N LEU A 323 -6.17 -21.62 5.73
CA LEU A 323 -7.04 -20.49 5.38
C LEU A 323 -6.96 -20.12 3.90
N ILE A 324 -5.85 -20.43 3.23
CA ILE A 324 -5.60 -19.99 1.85
C ILE A 324 -5.75 -21.18 0.89
N ILE A 325 -5.14 -22.32 1.20
CA ILE A 325 -5.16 -23.53 0.35
C ILE A 325 -6.29 -24.51 0.74
N GLY A 326 -6.90 -24.33 1.90
CA GLY A 326 -7.82 -25.28 2.52
C GLY A 326 -8.91 -25.84 1.58
N ASN A 327 -9.20 -27.13 1.72
CA ASN A 327 -10.22 -27.86 0.93
C ASN A 327 -11.58 -27.97 1.66
N GLN A 328 -12.52 -28.69 1.04
CA GLN A 328 -13.87 -29.05 1.51
C GLN A 328 -14.02 -29.40 3.00
N ASN A 329 -12.99 -30.00 3.58
CA ASN A 329 -13.04 -30.49 4.95
C ASN A 329 -12.66 -29.41 5.98
N HIS A 330 -12.17 -28.25 5.53
CA HIS A 330 -11.76 -27.15 6.40
C HIS A 330 -12.92 -26.25 6.80
N PHE A 331 -14.00 -26.21 6.00
CA PHE A 331 -15.19 -25.37 6.17
C PHE A 331 -16.49 -26.17 6.34
N PRO A 332 -16.54 -27.20 7.21
CA PRO A 332 -17.63 -28.17 7.23
C PRO A 332 -19.03 -27.56 7.37
N LEU A 333 -19.21 -26.65 8.34
CA LEU A 333 -20.52 -26.02 8.59
C LEU A 333 -20.88 -24.99 7.51
N TYR A 334 -19.92 -24.18 7.07
CA TYR A 334 -20.15 -23.19 6.03
C TYR A 334 -20.53 -23.83 4.70
N ASN A 335 -19.97 -25.01 4.38
CA ASN A 335 -20.32 -25.74 3.16
C ASN A 335 -21.76 -26.26 3.18
N ILE A 336 -22.19 -26.83 4.31
CA ILE A 336 -23.58 -27.25 4.50
C ILE A 336 -24.51 -26.04 4.40
N PHE A 337 -24.16 -24.94 5.06
CA PHE A 337 -24.90 -23.69 5.02
C PHE A 337 -25.02 -23.11 3.61
N ALA A 338 -23.94 -23.10 2.83
CA ALA A 338 -23.94 -22.61 1.46
C ALA A 338 -24.82 -23.47 0.54
N GLN A 339 -24.76 -24.80 0.68
CA GLN A 339 -25.65 -25.72 -0.04
C GLN A 339 -27.12 -25.49 0.34
N MET A 340 -27.40 -25.27 1.62
CA MET A 340 -28.74 -24.95 2.12
C MET A 340 -29.27 -23.65 1.49
N CYS A 341 -28.44 -22.60 1.45
CA CYS A 341 -28.82 -21.33 0.83
C CYS A 341 -29.08 -21.50 -0.68
N LYS A 342 -28.24 -22.26 -1.39
CA LYS A 342 -28.45 -22.58 -2.80
C LYS A 342 -29.80 -23.27 -3.02
N LYS A 343 -30.15 -24.26 -2.19
CA LYS A 343 -31.45 -24.95 -2.26
C LYS A 343 -32.63 -24.01 -2.00
N ARG A 344 -32.49 -23.04 -1.11
CA ARG A 344 -33.51 -22.00 -0.87
C ARG A 344 -33.69 -21.08 -2.09
N ILE A 345 -32.60 -20.70 -2.74
CA ILE A 345 -32.66 -19.92 -3.99
C ILE A 345 -33.35 -20.74 -5.08
N GLU A 346 -32.93 -21.99 -5.29
CA GLU A 346 -33.58 -22.93 -6.24
C GLU A 346 -35.09 -23.02 -5.97
N LEU A 347 -35.52 -23.20 -4.72
CA LEU A 347 -36.94 -23.20 -4.35
C LEU A 347 -37.66 -21.88 -4.65
N SER A 348 -37.00 -20.73 -4.46
CA SER A 348 -37.60 -19.42 -4.72
C SER A 348 -37.78 -19.11 -6.21
N GLU A 349 -36.98 -19.76 -7.07
CA GLU A 349 -37.09 -19.67 -8.53
C GLU A 349 -38.17 -20.62 -9.10
N LEU A 350 -38.58 -21.63 -8.33
CA LEU A 350 -39.72 -22.48 -8.68
C LEU A 350 -41.01 -21.68 -8.53
N ASN A 351 -41.75 -21.56 -9.64
CA ASN A 351 -42.92 -20.70 -9.71
C ASN A 351 -44.09 -21.29 -8.90
N PHE A 352 -44.49 -20.62 -7.82
CA PHE A 352 -45.54 -21.08 -6.89
C PHE A 352 -46.91 -21.32 -7.56
N TYR A 353 -47.13 -20.71 -8.73
CA TYR A 353 -48.40 -20.73 -9.48
C TYR A 353 -48.29 -21.32 -10.90
N GLY A 354 -47.13 -21.86 -11.29
CA GLY A 354 -46.86 -22.38 -12.64
C GLY A 354 -46.93 -23.91 -12.76
N SER A 355 -47.09 -24.40 -14.00
CA SER A 355 -47.09 -25.82 -14.39
C SER A 355 -45.69 -26.46 -14.34
N GLN A 356 -45.03 -26.44 -13.18
CA GLN A 356 -43.78 -27.16 -12.95
C GLN A 356 -44.02 -28.50 -12.25
N ASP A 357 -43.10 -29.45 -12.46
CA ASP A 357 -43.16 -30.80 -11.91
C ASP A 357 -43.11 -30.76 -10.38
N LYS A 358 -44.24 -31.11 -9.73
CA LYS A 358 -44.35 -31.19 -8.27
C LYS A 358 -43.24 -32.04 -7.65
N ASN A 359 -42.72 -33.04 -8.37
CA ASN A 359 -41.62 -33.89 -7.90
C ASN A 359 -40.32 -33.10 -7.68
N THR A 360 -39.99 -32.14 -8.54
CA THR A 360 -38.79 -31.31 -8.39
C THR A 360 -38.87 -30.43 -7.14
N MET A 361 -40.06 -29.90 -6.83
CA MET A 361 -40.29 -29.12 -5.62
C MET A 361 -40.14 -29.99 -4.37
N PHE A 362 -40.79 -31.16 -4.32
CA PHE A 362 -40.70 -32.07 -3.17
C PHE A 362 -39.27 -32.57 -2.94
N THR A 363 -38.55 -32.95 -3.98
CA THR A 363 -37.14 -33.39 -3.86
C THR A 363 -36.23 -32.27 -3.37
N THR A 364 -36.43 -31.03 -3.85
CA THR A 364 -35.64 -29.87 -3.38
C THR A 364 -35.97 -29.50 -1.93
N GLN A 365 -37.25 -29.58 -1.51
CA GLN A 365 -37.66 -29.39 -0.11
C GLN A 365 -37.10 -30.47 0.82
N ALA A 366 -37.13 -31.74 0.40
CA ALA A 366 -36.55 -32.84 1.16
C ALA A 366 -35.03 -32.66 1.35
N ALA A 367 -34.31 -32.34 0.27
CA ALA A 367 -32.88 -32.05 0.32
C ALA A 367 -32.57 -30.84 1.22
N LEU A 368 -33.41 -29.79 1.20
CA LEU A 368 -33.28 -28.67 2.12
C LEU A 368 -33.45 -29.11 3.58
N GLY A 369 -34.48 -29.92 3.87
CA GLY A 369 -34.71 -30.46 5.22
C GLY A 369 -33.56 -31.31 5.72
N GLU A 370 -32.96 -32.14 4.87
CA GLU A 370 -31.76 -32.92 5.22
C GLU A 370 -30.56 -32.03 5.57
N LEU A 371 -30.33 -30.96 4.80
CA LEU A 371 -29.25 -30.01 5.06
C LEU A 371 -29.49 -29.23 6.36
N GLU A 372 -30.74 -28.81 6.63
CA GLU A 372 -31.11 -28.17 7.89
C GLU A 372 -30.94 -29.10 9.08
N MET A 373 -31.29 -30.39 8.94
CA MET A 373 -31.05 -31.40 9.97
C MET A 373 -29.55 -31.62 10.21
N LYS A 374 -28.73 -31.71 9.15
CA LYS A 374 -27.27 -31.83 9.29
C LYS A 374 -26.67 -30.63 10.01
N LEU A 375 -27.11 -29.42 9.68
CA LEU A 375 -26.64 -28.20 10.33
C LEU A 375 -27.04 -28.17 11.82
N ARG A 376 -28.29 -28.53 12.15
CA ARG A 376 -28.78 -28.60 13.54
C ARG A 376 -28.21 -29.77 14.35
N ALA A 377 -27.87 -30.89 13.72
CA ALA A 377 -27.23 -32.01 14.41
C ALA A 377 -25.88 -31.63 15.01
N HIS A 378 -25.25 -30.56 14.50
CA HIS A 378 -24.07 -29.97 15.09
C HIS A 378 -24.37 -29.07 16.31
N ASP A 379 -25.62 -28.72 16.61
CA ASP A 379 -25.98 -27.95 17.83
C ASP A 379 -25.78 -28.74 19.14
N SER A 380 -25.73 -30.08 19.07
CA SER A 380 -25.51 -30.94 20.24
C SER A 380 -24.02 -31.20 20.46
N ASN A 381 -23.43 -30.54 21.46
CA ASN A 381 -22.07 -30.69 22.03
C ASN A 381 -21.00 -31.31 21.11
N GLN A 382 -20.09 -30.45 20.64
CA GLN A 382 -18.96 -30.70 19.71
C GLN A 382 -19.31 -30.64 18.21
N ALA A 383 -19.97 -29.56 17.76
CA ALA A 383 -19.85 -29.16 16.36
C ALA A 383 -18.39 -28.99 15.96
N ASP A 384 -17.90 -29.76 14.98
CA ASP A 384 -16.62 -29.44 14.37
C ASP A 384 -16.80 -28.23 13.46
N CYS A 385 -16.50 -27.04 13.98
CA CYS A 385 -16.41 -25.80 13.19
C CYS A 385 -15.28 -25.84 12.14
N GLY A 386 -14.48 -26.92 12.14
CA GLY A 386 -13.41 -27.16 11.19
C GLY A 386 -12.11 -26.46 11.56
N LYS A 387 -11.04 -26.88 10.88
CA LYS A 387 -9.69 -26.33 11.11
C LYS A 387 -9.59 -24.87 10.65
N ALA A 388 -10.30 -24.45 9.61
CA ALA A 388 -10.27 -23.06 9.16
C ALA A 388 -10.86 -22.11 10.21
N PHE A 389 -12.00 -22.44 10.81
CA PHE A 389 -12.54 -21.64 11.91
C PHE A 389 -11.56 -21.54 13.07
N LYS A 390 -11.03 -22.67 13.55
CA LYS A 390 -10.10 -22.71 14.69
C LYS A 390 -8.85 -21.86 14.42
N THR A 391 -8.26 -21.97 13.24
CA THR A 391 -7.09 -21.17 12.85
C THR A 391 -7.45 -19.67 12.77
N PHE A 392 -8.57 -19.32 12.17
CA PHE A 392 -9.01 -17.92 12.06
C PHE A 392 -9.37 -17.31 13.42
N PHE A 393 -10.04 -18.06 14.29
CA PHE A 393 -10.38 -17.64 15.65
C PHE A 393 -9.11 -17.43 16.50
N ASN A 394 -8.16 -18.38 16.45
CA ASN A 394 -6.88 -18.28 17.16
C ASN A 394 -6.05 -17.08 16.67
N LEU A 395 -6.06 -16.81 15.36
CA LEU A 395 -5.42 -15.63 14.77
C LEU A 395 -5.95 -14.34 15.41
N MET A 396 -7.25 -14.28 15.68
CA MET A 396 -7.91 -13.13 16.31
C MET A 396 -7.84 -13.15 17.84
N ASN A 397 -7.50 -14.27 18.47
CA ASN A 397 -7.44 -14.38 19.93
C ASN A 397 -6.19 -13.71 20.54
N ASN A 398 -5.26 -13.25 19.70
CA ASN A 398 -4.07 -12.51 20.09
C ASN A 398 -4.38 -11.02 20.32
N ASP A 399 -3.65 -10.34 21.21
CA ASP A 399 -3.75 -8.87 21.41
C ASP A 399 -3.52 -8.08 20.12
N SER A 400 -2.74 -8.65 19.19
CA SER A 400 -2.48 -8.12 17.85
C SER A 400 -3.55 -8.52 16.82
N ARG A 401 -4.82 -8.67 17.18
CA ARG A 401 -5.85 -9.20 16.26
C ARG A 401 -6.09 -8.36 15.00
N LEU A 402 -6.22 -7.03 15.13
CA LEU A 402 -6.43 -6.14 13.98
C LEU A 402 -5.26 -6.17 13.00
N ILE A 403 -4.06 -6.36 13.55
CA ILE A 403 -2.80 -6.51 12.84
C ILE A 403 -2.83 -7.79 12.01
N ASN A 404 -3.15 -8.90 12.68
CA ASN A 404 -3.23 -10.21 12.06
C ASN A 404 -4.28 -10.25 10.95
N LEU A 405 -5.43 -9.60 11.14
CA LEU A 405 -6.47 -9.47 10.10
C LEU A 405 -5.97 -8.68 8.88
N ASN A 406 -5.22 -7.59 9.08
CA ASN A 406 -4.65 -6.81 7.97
C ASN A 406 -3.57 -7.58 7.20
N ILE A 407 -2.75 -8.38 7.90
CA ILE A 407 -1.76 -9.26 7.28
C ILE A 407 -2.48 -10.30 6.44
N LEU A 408 -3.43 -11.03 7.01
CA LEU A 408 -4.22 -12.04 6.30
C LEU A 408 -4.92 -11.46 5.07
N ALA A 409 -5.56 -10.28 5.19
CA ALA A 409 -6.22 -9.62 4.08
C ALA A 409 -5.25 -9.28 2.94
N SER A 410 -4.03 -8.84 3.27
CA SER A 410 -2.99 -8.53 2.27
C SER A 410 -2.47 -9.80 1.60
N THR A 411 -2.26 -10.87 2.37
CA THR A 411 -1.81 -12.17 1.84
C THR A 411 -2.87 -12.80 0.93
N LEU A 412 -4.14 -12.84 1.35
CA LEU A 412 -5.25 -13.35 0.53
C LEU A 412 -5.33 -12.61 -0.81
N LYS A 413 -5.14 -11.29 -0.80
CA LYS A 413 -5.11 -10.49 -2.02
C LYS A 413 -3.94 -10.86 -2.94
N GLN A 414 -2.72 -10.97 -2.39
CA GLN A 414 -1.54 -11.37 -3.18
C GLN A 414 -1.71 -12.74 -3.81
N GLU A 415 -2.19 -13.72 -3.05
CA GLU A 415 -2.42 -15.08 -3.56
C GLU A 415 -3.50 -15.08 -4.65
N LEU A 416 -4.56 -14.28 -4.47
CA LEU A 416 -5.59 -14.15 -5.49
C LEU A 416 -5.07 -13.51 -6.78
N ASP A 417 -4.24 -12.46 -6.67
CA ASP A 417 -3.61 -11.81 -7.82
C ASP A 417 -2.69 -12.79 -8.55
N ASN A 418 -1.88 -13.58 -7.83
CA ASN A 418 -1.01 -14.61 -8.42
C ASN A 418 -1.81 -15.65 -9.21
N VAL A 419 -2.95 -16.09 -8.69
CA VAL A 419 -3.75 -17.12 -9.34
C VAL A 419 -4.51 -16.58 -10.55
N LEU A 420 -4.96 -15.32 -10.50
CA LEU A 420 -5.55 -14.63 -11.65
C LEU A 420 -4.55 -14.48 -12.80
N MET A 421 -3.29 -14.14 -12.50
CA MET A 421 -2.21 -14.04 -13.49
C MET A 421 -1.90 -15.38 -14.16
N ASN A 422 -2.13 -16.50 -13.48
CA ASN A 422 -1.94 -17.85 -14.01
C ASN A 422 -3.15 -18.39 -14.80
N GLY A 423 -4.12 -17.54 -15.14
CA GLY A 423 -5.15 -17.84 -16.15
C GLY A 423 -6.40 -18.59 -15.65
N SER A 424 -6.65 -18.65 -14.34
CA SER A 424 -7.88 -19.27 -13.82
C SER A 424 -8.98 -18.22 -13.57
N HIS A 425 -10.19 -18.48 -14.08
CA HIS A 425 -11.35 -17.61 -13.87
C HIS A 425 -11.96 -17.85 -12.48
N THR A 426 -12.19 -16.78 -11.71
CA THR A 426 -12.77 -16.82 -10.35
C THR A 426 -14.21 -17.33 -10.29
N GLY A 427 -14.90 -17.40 -11.43
CA GLY A 427 -16.29 -17.83 -11.54
C GLY A 427 -16.50 -19.33 -11.23
N ASP A 428 -15.50 -20.16 -11.54
CA ASP A 428 -15.59 -21.63 -11.44
C ASP A 428 -15.05 -22.16 -10.11
N TRP A 429 -14.60 -21.28 -9.23
CA TRP A 429 -13.98 -21.65 -7.97
C TRP A 429 -15.05 -22.08 -6.95
N PRO A 430 -14.93 -23.29 -6.35
CA PRO A 430 -15.75 -23.66 -5.20
C PRO A 430 -15.64 -22.58 -4.12
N TYR A 431 -16.70 -22.36 -3.33
CA TYR A 431 -16.78 -21.28 -2.33
C TYR A 431 -15.57 -21.21 -1.39
N GLU A 432 -14.92 -22.34 -1.17
CA GLU A 432 -13.80 -22.59 -0.26
C GLU A 432 -12.44 -22.23 -0.85
N HIS A 433 -12.36 -22.01 -2.15
CA HIS A 433 -11.15 -21.57 -2.82
C HIS A 433 -11.11 -20.04 -2.94
N ARG A 434 -12.17 -19.31 -2.53
CA ARG A 434 -12.22 -17.85 -2.69
C ARG A 434 -11.37 -17.16 -1.63
N LEU A 435 -10.20 -16.72 -2.06
CA LEU A 435 -9.19 -16.01 -1.30
C LEU A 435 -9.66 -14.60 -0.89
N SER A 436 -10.51 -14.51 0.13
CA SER A 436 -11.10 -13.26 0.62
C SER A 436 -11.37 -13.30 2.12
N MET A 437 -11.32 -12.13 2.77
CA MET A 437 -11.59 -12.00 4.21
C MET A 437 -13.04 -12.34 4.56
N GLU A 438 -13.95 -12.07 3.62
CA GLU A 438 -15.38 -12.25 3.75
C GLU A 438 -15.74 -13.72 3.97
N VAL A 439 -15.08 -14.65 3.26
CA VAL A 439 -15.31 -16.10 3.43
C VAL A 439 -14.98 -16.57 4.85
N HIS A 440 -13.88 -16.08 5.43
CA HIS A 440 -13.50 -16.43 6.79
C HIS A 440 -14.49 -15.88 7.82
N TRP A 441 -14.97 -14.65 7.63
CA TRP A 441 -15.99 -14.08 8.49
C TRP A 441 -17.34 -14.78 8.36
N ARG A 442 -17.78 -15.10 7.14
CA ARG A 442 -19.02 -15.86 6.94
C ARG A 442 -18.94 -17.23 7.60
N ASN A 443 -17.81 -17.94 7.45
CA ASN A 443 -17.60 -19.22 8.13
C ASN A 443 -17.65 -19.04 9.66
N ALA A 444 -16.99 -18.03 10.21
CA ALA A 444 -17.04 -17.75 11.64
C ALA A 444 -18.45 -17.42 12.14
N ILE A 445 -19.24 -16.67 11.37
CA ILE A 445 -20.61 -16.31 11.75
C ILE A 445 -21.56 -17.51 11.64
N VAL A 446 -21.36 -18.41 10.68
CA VAL A 446 -22.09 -19.70 10.68
C VAL A 446 -21.71 -20.52 11.91
N CYS A 447 -20.42 -20.62 12.23
CA CYS A 447 -19.94 -21.35 13.40
C CYS A 447 -20.46 -20.77 14.74
N TYR A 448 -20.71 -19.46 14.81
CA TYR A 448 -21.22 -18.78 16.02
C TYR A 448 -22.46 -19.44 16.63
N ASP A 449 -23.43 -19.86 15.80
CA ASP A 449 -24.65 -20.49 16.31
C ASP A 449 -24.35 -21.88 16.93
N HIS A 450 -23.31 -22.56 16.45
CA HIS A 450 -22.93 -23.93 16.82
C HIS A 450 -21.80 -24.02 17.87
N MET A 451 -21.23 -22.89 18.29
CA MET A 451 -20.21 -22.88 19.35
C MET A 451 -20.81 -23.28 20.70
N SER A 452 -20.08 -24.08 21.49
CA SER A 452 -20.52 -24.52 22.81
C SER A 452 -20.16 -23.53 23.92
N SER A 453 -19.05 -22.80 23.78
CA SER A 453 -18.59 -21.82 24.77
C SER A 453 -19.22 -20.44 24.56
N ASN A 454 -19.97 -19.97 25.56
CA ASN A 454 -20.50 -18.59 25.56
C ASN A 454 -19.37 -17.55 25.59
N GLU A 455 -18.26 -17.83 26.28
CA GLU A 455 -17.09 -16.94 26.32
C GLU A 455 -16.48 -16.77 24.93
N GLU A 456 -16.34 -17.86 24.17
CA GLU A 456 -15.81 -17.77 22.80
C GLU A 456 -16.80 -17.06 21.86
N LYS A 457 -18.11 -17.23 22.05
CA LYS A 457 -19.14 -16.48 21.32
C LYS A 457 -19.02 -14.98 21.57
N GLU A 458 -18.89 -14.57 22.83
CA GLU A 458 -18.71 -13.17 23.20
C GLU A 458 -17.42 -12.58 22.62
N LYS A 459 -16.32 -13.34 22.65
CA LYS A 459 -15.06 -12.95 22.01
C LYS A 459 -15.21 -12.75 20.51
N LEU A 460 -15.87 -13.67 19.80
CA LEU A 460 -16.08 -13.55 18.35
C LEU A 460 -16.88 -12.28 18.00
N VAL A 461 -17.95 -12.02 18.75
CA VAL A 461 -18.77 -10.81 18.61
C VAL A 461 -17.93 -9.55 18.87
N GLN A 462 -17.11 -9.56 19.93
CA GLN A 462 -16.20 -8.46 20.25
C GLN A 462 -15.19 -8.22 19.13
N TYR A 463 -14.57 -9.28 18.58
CA TYR A 463 -13.58 -9.16 17.51
C TYR A 463 -14.20 -8.58 16.24
N TYR A 464 -15.41 -9.00 15.89
CA TYR A 464 -16.14 -8.43 14.75
C TYR A 464 -16.51 -6.96 14.98
N HIS A 465 -16.96 -6.60 16.19
CA HIS A 465 -17.24 -5.20 16.53
C HIS A 465 -15.98 -4.33 16.46
N GLU A 466 -14.86 -4.78 17.02
CA GLU A 466 -13.57 -4.07 16.94
C GLU A 466 -13.15 -3.84 15.48
N MET A 467 -13.27 -4.88 14.64
CA MET A 467 -13.02 -4.78 13.21
C MET A 467 -13.87 -3.67 12.56
N ILE A 468 -15.20 -3.71 12.75
CA ILE A 468 -16.12 -2.71 12.20
C ILE A 468 -15.81 -1.30 12.71
N ALA A 469 -15.50 -1.17 14.01
CA ALA A 469 -15.20 0.11 14.64
C ALA A 469 -13.95 0.80 14.05
N THR A 470 -13.02 0.04 13.46
CA THR A 470 -11.85 0.58 12.74
C THR A 470 -12.17 1.06 11.33
N GLY A 471 -13.41 0.92 10.86
CA GLY A 471 -13.84 1.31 9.52
C GLY A 471 -13.49 0.32 8.42
N GLN A 472 -13.08 -0.90 8.78
CA GLN A 472 -12.99 -2.01 7.83
C GLN A 472 -14.38 -2.33 7.26
N SER A 473 -14.42 -2.78 6.01
CA SER A 473 -15.68 -3.16 5.37
C SER A 473 -16.20 -4.49 5.93
N PHE A 474 -17.52 -4.60 6.04
CA PHE A 474 -18.21 -5.81 6.49
C PHE A 474 -19.49 -6.03 5.67
N GLU A 475 -20.00 -7.26 5.66
CA GLU A 475 -21.20 -7.63 4.91
C GLU A 475 -22.43 -7.66 5.82
N ILE A 476 -23.52 -7.02 5.38
CA ILE A 476 -24.84 -7.19 5.99
C ILE A 476 -25.62 -8.31 5.28
N ILE A 477 -25.42 -8.43 3.97
CA ILE A 477 -25.97 -9.50 3.16
C ILE A 477 -24.80 -10.24 2.53
N ASP A 478 -24.68 -11.52 2.85
CA ASP A 478 -23.74 -12.45 2.24
C ASP A 478 -23.96 -12.45 0.73
N GLY A 479 -22.94 -12.02 -0.01
CA GLY A 479 -23.03 -11.89 -1.45
C GLY A 479 -23.10 -13.19 -2.23
N ASP A 480 -22.64 -14.28 -1.63
CA ASP A 480 -22.59 -15.58 -2.28
C ASP A 480 -23.83 -16.41 -1.97
N ASN A 481 -24.33 -16.30 -0.75
CA ASN A 481 -25.49 -17.07 -0.30
C ASN A 481 -26.80 -16.26 -0.31
N PHE A 482 -26.74 -14.95 -0.60
CA PHE A 482 -27.89 -14.03 -0.51
C PHE A 482 -28.63 -14.11 0.83
N TYR A 483 -27.88 -14.32 1.92
CA TYR A 483 -28.41 -14.51 3.27
C TYR A 483 -28.04 -13.35 4.18
N CYS A 484 -28.97 -12.91 5.03
CA CYS A 484 -28.72 -11.88 6.03
C CYS A 484 -28.53 -12.50 7.42
N GLN A 485 -27.36 -12.29 8.00
CA GLN A 485 -26.99 -12.83 9.32
C GLN A 485 -27.47 -11.91 10.45
N SER A 486 -28.76 -11.55 10.44
CA SER A 486 -29.35 -10.52 11.30
C SER A 486 -29.07 -10.75 12.79
N LYS A 487 -29.27 -11.98 13.29
CA LYS A 487 -29.06 -12.33 14.71
C LYS A 487 -27.64 -12.02 15.20
N PHE A 488 -26.62 -12.40 14.42
CA PHE A 488 -25.23 -12.11 14.75
C PHE A 488 -24.94 -10.61 14.68
N LEU A 489 -25.41 -9.94 13.62
CA LEU A 489 -25.19 -8.50 13.41
C LEU A 489 -25.85 -7.65 14.49
N GLU A 490 -27.07 -7.97 14.92
CA GLU A 490 -27.75 -7.32 16.04
C GLU A 490 -26.92 -7.43 17.33
N THR A 491 -26.36 -8.61 17.58
CA THR A 491 -25.50 -8.84 18.75
C THR A 491 -24.21 -8.04 18.67
N ALA A 492 -23.53 -8.07 17.51
CA ALA A 492 -22.28 -7.34 17.28
C ALA A 492 -22.45 -5.82 17.28
N MET A 493 -23.59 -5.32 16.81
CA MET A 493 -23.91 -3.90 16.73
C MET A 493 -24.65 -3.37 17.97
N SER A 494 -24.87 -4.21 18.98
CA SER A 494 -25.55 -3.80 20.23
C SER A 494 -24.92 -2.57 20.89
N LYS A 495 -23.59 -2.41 20.79
CA LYS A 495 -22.84 -1.23 21.29
C LYS A 495 -23.14 0.08 20.54
N MET A 496 -23.86 0.01 19.42
CA MET A 496 -24.32 1.15 18.64
C MET A 496 -25.78 1.53 18.96
N HIS A 497 -26.47 0.77 19.81
CA HIS A 497 -27.83 1.09 20.22
C HIS A 497 -27.91 2.48 20.86
N GLY A 498 -28.98 3.22 20.53
CA GLY A 498 -29.19 4.60 21.01
C GLY A 498 -28.34 5.66 20.31
N LYS A 499 -27.44 5.30 19.38
CA LYS A 499 -26.70 6.28 18.58
C LYS A 499 -27.48 6.64 17.31
N ARG A 500 -27.40 7.92 16.91
CA ARG A 500 -27.92 8.37 15.61
C ARG A 500 -26.98 7.88 14.51
N VAL A 501 -27.51 7.12 13.55
CA VAL A 501 -26.75 6.58 12.41
C VAL A 501 -27.19 7.28 11.14
N LEU A 502 -26.23 7.82 10.38
CA LEU A 502 -26.44 8.30 9.02
C LEU A 502 -26.03 7.19 8.04
N VAL A 503 -26.97 6.74 7.21
CA VAL A 503 -26.71 5.70 6.20
C VAL A 503 -26.58 6.36 4.83
N ILE A 504 -25.44 6.17 4.17
CA ILE A 504 -25.19 6.59 2.80
C ILE A 504 -25.07 5.33 1.94
N SER A 505 -25.91 5.20 0.92
CA SER A 505 -25.92 4.05 0.02
C SER A 505 -25.84 4.50 -1.43
N VAL A 506 -25.10 3.74 -2.25
CA VAL A 506 -24.97 3.96 -3.70
C VAL A 506 -25.40 2.69 -4.40
N ILE A 507 -26.42 2.79 -5.24
CA ILE A 507 -27.01 1.66 -6.00
C ILE A 507 -26.93 2.01 -7.49
N GLY A 508 -26.60 1.02 -8.32
CA GLY A 508 -26.50 1.22 -9.76
C GLY A 508 -25.94 -0.01 -10.48
N PRO A 509 -25.91 0.01 -11.83
CA PRO A 509 -25.48 -1.11 -12.67
C PRO A 509 -24.12 -1.67 -12.26
N GLN A 510 -23.86 -2.96 -12.50
CA GLN A 510 -22.55 -3.55 -12.21
C GLN A 510 -21.42 -2.80 -12.94
N SER A 511 -20.23 -2.73 -12.34
CA SER A 511 -19.04 -2.10 -12.95
C SER A 511 -19.16 -0.59 -13.26
N SER A 512 -20.09 0.12 -12.63
CA SER A 512 -20.28 1.58 -12.76
C SER A 512 -19.40 2.43 -11.81
N GLY A 513 -18.32 1.87 -11.25
CA GLY A 513 -17.41 2.61 -10.36
C GLY A 513 -17.95 2.98 -8.98
N LYS A 514 -19.02 2.33 -8.49
CA LYS A 514 -19.62 2.62 -7.16
C LYS A 514 -18.62 2.50 -6.00
N SER A 515 -17.89 1.39 -5.93
CA SER A 515 -16.86 1.16 -4.91
C SER A 515 -15.71 2.17 -5.04
N THR A 516 -15.33 2.52 -6.28
CA THR A 516 -14.37 3.59 -6.57
C THR A 516 -14.83 4.93 -6.02
N LEU A 517 -16.10 5.28 -6.25
CA LEU A 517 -16.70 6.52 -5.75
C LEU A 517 -16.73 6.55 -4.22
N LEU A 518 -17.18 5.48 -3.55
CA LEU A 518 -17.23 5.43 -2.10
C LEU A 518 -15.83 5.47 -1.48
N ASN A 519 -14.87 4.75 -2.05
CA ASN A 519 -13.46 4.80 -1.64
C ASN A 519 -12.92 6.22 -1.80
N TYR A 520 -13.22 6.88 -2.91
CA TYR A 520 -12.82 8.26 -3.15
C TYR A 520 -13.51 9.25 -2.19
N MET A 521 -14.81 9.09 -1.93
CA MET A 521 -15.64 10.02 -1.14
C MET A 521 -15.39 9.92 0.36
N PHE A 522 -15.16 8.71 0.87
CA PHE A 522 -15.12 8.42 2.31
C PHE A 522 -13.82 7.76 2.78
N GLY A 523 -12.92 7.40 1.84
CA GLY A 523 -11.71 6.65 2.17
C GLY A 523 -12.01 5.24 2.64
N THR A 524 -13.10 4.64 2.13
CA THR A 524 -13.42 3.24 2.37
C THR A 524 -12.37 2.33 1.73
N SER A 525 -12.34 1.08 2.16
CA SER A 525 -11.46 0.06 1.59
C SER A 525 -12.26 -1.04 0.90
N PHE A 526 -13.35 -0.66 0.20
CA PHE A 526 -14.10 -1.60 -0.62
C PHE A 526 -13.24 -2.11 -1.76
N ASP A 527 -13.39 -3.38 -2.12
CA ASP A 527 -12.64 -3.96 -3.22
C ASP A 527 -13.06 -3.34 -4.58
N VAL A 528 -12.09 -3.08 -5.44
CA VAL A 528 -12.27 -2.47 -6.77
C VAL A 528 -11.42 -3.26 -7.76
N ARG A 529 -12.08 -3.85 -8.76
CA ARG A 529 -11.49 -4.70 -9.81
C ARG A 529 -12.29 -4.59 -11.11
N ASP A 530 -11.73 -5.10 -12.19
CA ASP A 530 -12.47 -5.32 -13.44
C ASP A 530 -13.32 -6.59 -13.29
N GLY A 531 -14.65 -6.45 -13.37
CA GLY A 531 -15.63 -7.54 -13.18
C GLY A 531 -16.53 -7.37 -11.95
N ARG A 532 -17.24 -8.44 -11.54
CA ARG A 532 -18.18 -8.39 -10.40
C ARG A 532 -17.42 -8.34 -9.06
N CYS A 533 -17.10 -7.13 -8.60
CA CYS A 533 -16.34 -6.91 -7.36
C CYS A 533 -17.16 -7.16 -6.09
N THR A 534 -18.38 -6.64 -6.06
CA THR A 534 -19.25 -6.71 -4.89
C THR A 534 -20.42 -7.62 -5.22
N ARG A 535 -20.59 -8.67 -4.42
CA ARG A 535 -21.82 -9.46 -4.35
C ARG A 535 -22.43 -9.18 -2.97
N GLY A 536 -23.76 -9.10 -2.89
CA GLY A 536 -24.43 -8.74 -1.63
C GLY A 536 -24.37 -7.25 -1.31
N LYS A 537 -24.46 -6.90 -0.01
CA LYS A 537 -24.39 -5.51 0.46
C LYS A 537 -23.27 -5.34 1.48
N GLN A 538 -22.23 -4.61 1.07
CA GLN A 538 -21.09 -4.24 1.90
C GLN A 538 -21.29 -2.86 2.52
N TYR A 539 -20.85 -2.73 3.76
CA TYR A 539 -20.93 -1.52 4.58
C TYR A 539 -19.58 -1.21 5.20
N SER A 540 -19.36 0.03 5.61
CA SER A 540 -18.23 0.47 6.43
C SER A 540 -18.76 1.46 7.46
N LEU A 541 -18.33 1.33 8.71
CA LEU A 541 -18.77 2.19 9.81
C LEU A 541 -17.73 3.27 10.10
N TYR A 542 -18.19 4.51 10.26
CA TYR A 542 -17.33 5.62 10.69
C TYR A 542 -17.95 6.35 11.88
N TYR A 543 -17.13 6.56 12.91
CA TYR A 543 -17.47 7.47 14.00
C TYR A 543 -17.22 8.91 13.56
N TYR A 544 -18.28 9.70 13.53
CA TYR A 544 -18.19 11.14 13.30
C TYR A 544 -18.00 11.84 14.65
N TYR A 545 -16.79 12.31 14.94
CA TYR A 545 -16.53 13.13 16.11
C TYR A 545 -16.81 14.60 15.78
N HIS A 546 -17.73 15.21 16.52
CA HIS A 546 -18.20 16.58 16.28
C HIS A 546 -17.21 17.67 16.72
N ASN A 547 -15.98 17.32 17.10
CA ASN A 547 -14.97 18.26 17.56
C ASN A 547 -13.99 18.58 16.42
N PHE A 548 -14.34 19.55 15.58
CA PHE A 548 -13.44 20.25 14.67
C PHE A 548 -13.74 21.74 14.64
#